data_AF-A0A932JWU4-F1
#
_entry.id   AF-A0A932JWU4-F1
#
_cell.length_a   1.000
_cell.length_b   1.000
_cell.length_c   1.000
_cell.angle_alpha   90.00
_cell.angle_beta   90.00
_cell.angle_gamma   90.00
#
_symmetry.space_group_name_H-M   'P 1'
#
loop_
_entity.id
_entity.type
_entity.pdbx_description
1 polymer ?
#
loop_
_entity_poly.entity_id
_entity_poly.type
_entity_poly.pdbx_seq_one_letter_code
_entity_poly.pdbx_strand_id
1 'polypeptide(L)'
;MRSSWKLRDFMQFGRVYRRLDLERASTAVDRDLKTLLEEGEVRKLARGLYCRPKSASPETRELVRAFLKTDDFLLADGGLVYNRKRAGHFILDGRRFHLRVVRAYPKDRMALRVTSKEEERGDLEYWLAKSPSARVAAVEFLREQYYALSGFKSLPRLARAIVLRDRRA
;
A
#
# COMPACT_ATOMS: atom_id res chain seq x y z
N MET A 1 9.70 41.75 11.42
CA MET A 1 8.73 40.79 10.86
C MET A 1 9.38 39.41 10.81
N ARG A 2 8.80 38.42 11.48
CA ARG A 2 9.38 37.07 11.59
C ARG A 2 8.96 36.26 10.36
N SER A 3 9.93 35.59 9.76
CA SER A 3 9.93 35.11 8.38
C SER A 3 9.31 33.71 8.25
N SER A 4 8.01 33.57 8.52
CA SER A 4 7.26 32.31 8.27
C SER A 4 7.39 31.84 6.82
N TRP A 5 7.62 32.77 5.89
CA TRP A 5 7.84 32.50 4.46
C TRP A 5 9.01 31.54 4.18
N LYS A 6 10.10 31.58 4.96
CA LYS A 6 11.23 30.63 4.79
C LYS A 6 10.79 29.19 5.02
N LEU A 7 9.99 28.97 6.06
CA LEU A 7 9.45 27.67 6.38
C LEU A 7 8.44 27.23 5.30
N ARG A 8 7.56 28.14 4.88
CA ARG A 8 6.59 27.90 3.81
C ARG A 8 7.26 27.48 2.50
N ASP A 9 8.29 28.21 2.08
CA ASP A 9 8.96 28.01 0.80
C ASP A 9 9.86 26.76 0.82
N PHE A 10 10.33 26.35 2.00
CA PHE A 10 10.98 25.05 2.21
C PHE A 10 10.00 23.87 2.07
N MET A 11 8.74 24.04 2.49
CA MET A 11 7.73 22.98 2.44
C MET A 11 7.17 22.81 1.03
N GLN A 12 7.32 21.60 0.49
CA GLN A 12 6.76 21.20 -0.79
C GLN A 12 5.28 20.81 -0.64
N PHE A 13 4.48 21.17 -1.64
CA PHE A 13 3.07 20.76 -1.73
C PHE A 13 2.94 19.23 -1.77
N GLY A 14 2.03 18.69 -0.94
CA GLY A 14 1.70 17.27 -0.85
C GLY A 14 2.65 16.46 0.05
N ARG A 15 3.80 17.02 0.44
CA ARG A 15 4.76 16.37 1.34
C ARG A 15 4.35 16.51 2.80
N VAL A 16 4.67 15.47 3.58
CA VAL A 16 4.42 15.44 5.02
C VAL A 16 5.75 15.56 5.76
N TYR A 17 5.80 16.50 6.69
CA TYR A 17 6.98 16.84 7.48
C TYR A 17 6.70 16.60 8.95
N ARG A 18 7.70 16.08 9.67
CA ARG A 18 7.70 16.15 11.12
C ARG A 18 8.21 17.51 11.56
N ARG A 19 7.82 17.94 12.76
CA ARG A 19 8.38 19.14 13.41
C ARG A 19 9.91 19.18 13.32
N LEU A 20 10.58 18.05 13.61
CA LEU A 20 12.03 17.91 13.56
C LEU A 20 12.61 18.14 12.15
N ASP A 21 11.89 17.77 11.10
CA ASP A 21 12.36 17.91 9.71
C ASP A 21 12.41 19.39 9.27
N LEU A 22 11.72 20.27 10.01
CA LEU A 22 11.56 21.69 9.72
C LEU A 22 12.57 22.58 10.46
N GLU A 23 13.34 22.04 11.40
CA GLU A 23 14.37 22.77 12.17
C GLU A 23 15.49 23.32 11.29
N ARG A 24 15.71 22.71 10.12
CA ARG A 24 16.68 23.19 9.13
C ARG A 24 16.24 24.48 8.44
N ALA A 25 14.95 24.75 8.40
CA ALA A 25 14.38 25.89 7.68
C ALA A 25 14.08 27.08 8.60
N SER A 26 13.81 26.82 9.89
CA SER A 26 13.50 27.87 10.86
C SER A 26 14.06 27.56 12.25
N THR A 27 14.61 28.58 12.91
CA THR A 27 15.00 28.53 14.32
C THR A 27 13.82 28.69 15.28
N ALA A 28 12.64 29.05 14.77
CA ALA A 28 11.41 29.27 15.53
C ALA A 28 10.24 28.45 14.97
N VAL A 29 10.49 27.17 14.66
CA VAL A 29 9.56 26.24 13.99
C VAL A 29 8.13 26.33 14.53
N ASP A 30 7.93 26.28 15.85
CA ASP A 30 6.57 26.22 16.43
C ASP A 30 5.79 27.53 16.23
N ARG A 31 6.49 28.68 16.27
CA ARG A 31 5.90 29.99 16.02
C ARG A 31 5.51 30.15 14.55
N ASP A 32 6.40 29.74 13.65
CA ASP A 32 6.19 29.86 12.21
C ASP A 32 5.09 28.88 11.76
N LEU A 33 5.09 27.64 12.27
CA LEU A 33 4.00 26.69 12.05
C LEU A 33 2.66 27.22 12.54
N LYS A 34 2.62 27.85 13.72
CA LYS A 34 1.38 28.46 14.24
C LYS A 34 0.85 29.51 13.27
N THR A 35 1.72 30.39 12.79
CA THR A 35 1.37 31.43 11.82
C THR A 35 0.84 30.82 10.52
N LEU A 36 1.54 29.83 9.96
CA LEU A 36 1.12 29.17 8.70
C LEU A 36 -0.15 28.31 8.85
N LEU A 37 -0.45 27.82 10.05
CA LEU A 37 -1.70 27.13 10.36
C LEU A 37 -2.88 28.11 10.39
N GLU A 38 -2.67 29.30 10.96
CA GLU A 38 -3.68 30.38 10.99
C GLU A 38 -3.94 30.95 9.58
N GLU A 39 -2.89 31.06 8.76
CA GLU A 39 -2.98 31.46 7.35
C GLU A 39 -3.56 30.38 6.42
N GLY A 40 -3.66 29.13 6.88
CA GLY A 40 -4.15 27.99 6.08
C GLY A 40 -3.14 27.42 5.07
N GLU A 41 -1.91 27.93 5.04
CA GLU A 41 -0.82 27.45 4.18
C GLU A 41 -0.30 26.07 4.60
N VAL A 42 -0.40 25.74 5.89
CA VAL A 42 0.03 24.46 6.46
C VAL A 42 -1.14 23.83 7.20
N ARG A 43 -1.21 22.50 7.16
CA ARG A 43 -2.21 21.72 7.91
C ARG A 43 -1.53 20.72 8.83
N LYS A 44 -2.07 20.60 10.04
CA LYS A 44 -1.66 19.61 11.03
C LYS A 44 -2.39 18.29 10.78
N LEU A 45 -1.64 17.19 10.71
CA LEU A 45 -2.17 15.85 10.39
C LEU A 45 -2.25 14.94 11.62
N ALA A 46 -1.28 15.07 12.52
CA ALA A 46 -1.22 14.36 13.79
C ALA A 46 -0.27 15.12 14.73
N ARG A 47 -0.01 14.58 15.92
CA ARG A 47 0.98 15.15 16.84
C ARG A 47 2.35 15.19 16.15
N GLY A 48 2.85 16.41 15.93
CA GLY A 48 4.16 16.65 15.33
C GLY A 48 4.26 16.38 13.82
N LEU A 49 3.13 16.14 13.13
CA LEU A 49 3.09 15.95 11.67
C LEU A 49 2.30 17.08 11.00
N TYR A 50 2.90 17.65 9.97
CA TYR A 50 2.38 18.80 9.22
C TYR A 50 2.54 18.56 7.73
N CYS A 51 1.66 19.12 6.92
CA CYS A 51 1.84 19.13 5.47
C CYS A 51 1.51 20.48 4.89
N ARG A 52 2.08 20.74 3.71
CA ARG A 52 1.60 21.79 2.83
C ARG A 52 0.60 21.14 1.86
N PRO A 53 -0.70 21.44 1.93
CA PRO A 53 -1.72 20.67 1.21
C PRO A 53 -1.61 20.92 -0.30
N LYS A 54 -1.43 19.85 -1.09
CA LYS A 54 -1.67 19.87 -2.56
C LYS A 54 -3.12 19.54 -2.92
N SER A 55 -3.78 18.81 -2.02
CA SER A 55 -5.13 18.27 -2.12
C SER A 55 -5.74 18.21 -0.72
N ALA A 56 -7.04 17.89 -0.62
CA ALA A 56 -7.74 17.76 0.65
C ALA A 56 -7.03 16.77 1.61
N SER A 57 -6.47 15.69 1.06
CA SER A 57 -5.77 14.65 1.83
C SER A 57 -4.39 14.36 1.22
N PRO A 58 -3.33 14.24 2.04
CA PRO A 58 -2.03 13.80 1.55
C PRO A 58 -2.08 12.33 1.19
N GLU A 59 -1.17 11.93 0.31
CA GLU A 59 -0.99 10.54 -0.08
C GLU A 59 -0.74 9.66 1.15
N THR A 60 -1.45 8.54 1.26
CA THR A 60 -1.37 7.62 2.40
C THR A 60 0.07 7.14 2.64
N ARG A 61 0.81 6.83 1.58
CA ARG A 61 2.20 6.39 1.67
C ARG A 61 3.10 7.46 2.27
N GLU A 62 2.96 8.70 1.81
CA GLU A 62 3.72 9.85 2.32
C GLU A 62 3.44 10.12 3.81
N LEU A 63 2.17 10.00 4.23
CA LEU A 63 1.76 10.15 5.63
C LEU A 63 2.42 9.09 6.54
N VAL A 64 2.35 7.82 6.13
CA VAL A 64 2.95 6.70 6.88
C VAL A 64 4.48 6.80 6.89
N ARG A 65 5.09 7.20 5.77
CA ARG A 65 6.53 7.43 5.65
C ARG A 65 7.03 8.46 6.66
N ALA A 66 6.37 9.62 6.70
CA ALA A 66 6.71 10.69 7.62
C ALA A 66 6.52 10.24 9.08
N PHE A 67 5.42 9.53 9.38
CA PHE A 67 5.15 9.00 10.71
C PHE A 67 6.23 8.00 11.18
N LEU A 68 6.63 7.05 10.33
CA LEU A 68 7.62 6.02 10.66
C LEU A 68 9.09 6.47 10.49
N LYS A 69 9.35 7.65 9.91
CA LYS A 69 10.71 8.10 9.55
C LYS A 69 11.42 7.08 8.65
N THR A 70 10.73 6.45 7.70
CA THR A 70 11.35 5.45 6.81
C THR A 70 10.48 5.21 5.59
N ASP A 71 11.11 4.86 4.48
CA ASP A 71 10.46 4.34 3.26
C ASP A 71 10.33 2.80 3.27
N ASP A 72 11.00 2.13 4.22
CA ASP A 72 10.97 0.68 4.42
C ASP A 72 9.74 0.30 5.27
N PHE A 73 8.61 0.12 4.58
CA PHE A 73 7.37 -0.42 5.10
C PHE A 73 6.49 -0.95 3.94
N LEU A 74 5.60 -1.88 4.24
CA LEU A 74 4.56 -2.34 3.32
C LEU A 74 3.21 -1.80 3.76
N LEU A 75 2.57 -1.05 2.86
CA LEU A 75 1.21 -0.54 3.01
C LEU A 75 0.24 -1.52 2.35
N ALA A 76 -0.61 -2.15 3.16
CA ALA A 76 -1.71 -3.01 2.73
C ALA A 76 -3.04 -2.24 2.77
N ASP A 77 -4.09 -2.88 2.26
CA ASP A 77 -5.42 -2.28 2.21
C ASP A 77 -6.00 -2.08 3.63
N GLY A 78 -6.97 -1.18 3.75
CA GLY A 78 -7.64 -0.90 5.03
C GLY A 78 -6.75 -0.25 6.11
N GLY A 79 -5.60 0.32 5.74
CA GLY A 79 -4.71 1.02 6.68
C GLY A 79 -3.78 0.11 7.48
N LEU A 80 -3.62 -1.16 7.09
CA LEU A 80 -2.65 -2.08 7.67
C LEU A 80 -1.23 -1.76 7.17
N VAL A 81 -0.28 -1.64 8.09
CA VAL A 81 1.11 -1.28 7.77
C VAL A 81 2.07 -2.25 8.43
N TYR A 82 2.82 -2.99 7.62
CA TYR A 82 3.93 -3.81 8.10
C TYR A 82 5.22 -3.00 8.08
N ASN A 83 5.93 -2.98 9.19
CA ASN A 83 7.17 -2.21 9.33
C ASN A 83 8.11 -2.86 10.35
N ARG A 84 9.26 -2.23 10.62
CA ARG A 84 10.25 -2.73 11.60
C ARG A 84 10.42 -1.85 12.83
N LYS A 85 9.65 -0.77 12.95
CA LYS A 85 9.90 0.32 13.91
C LYS A 85 8.84 0.47 15.00
N ARG A 86 7.57 0.29 14.66
CA ARG A 86 6.46 0.64 15.55
C ARG A 86 5.28 -0.29 15.33
N ALA A 87 4.68 -0.75 16.42
CA ALA A 87 3.42 -1.49 16.42
C ALA A 87 2.33 -0.65 17.10
N GLY A 88 1.07 -0.98 16.83
CA GLY A 88 -0.09 -0.41 17.51
C GLY A 88 -1.08 0.27 16.56
N HIS A 89 -2.12 0.87 17.14
CA HIS A 89 -3.17 1.57 16.40
C HIS A 89 -2.94 3.08 16.47
N PHE A 90 -2.99 3.74 15.32
CA PHE A 90 -2.75 5.18 15.20
C PHE A 90 -3.83 5.84 14.37
N ILE A 91 -4.18 7.06 14.73
CA ILE A 91 -5.03 7.93 13.92
C ILE A 91 -4.13 9.00 13.31
N LEU A 92 -4.02 9.01 11.98
CA LEU A 92 -3.23 9.99 11.22
C LEU A 92 -4.17 10.64 10.21
N ASP A 93 -4.29 11.96 10.24
CA ASP A 93 -5.19 12.71 9.35
C ASP A 93 -6.63 12.18 9.39
N GLY A 94 -7.14 11.88 10.59
CA GLY A 94 -8.46 11.29 10.80
C GLY A 94 -8.61 9.81 10.39
N ARG A 95 -7.60 9.21 9.75
CA ARG A 95 -7.62 7.83 9.24
C ARG A 95 -6.99 6.87 10.25
N ARG A 96 -7.60 5.71 10.46
CA ARG A 96 -7.07 4.65 11.35
C ARG A 96 -6.03 3.82 10.61
N PHE A 97 -4.93 3.55 11.29
CA PHE A 97 -3.86 2.67 10.83
C PHE A 97 -3.56 1.61 11.88
N HIS A 98 -3.38 0.37 11.43
CA HIS A 98 -2.90 -0.72 12.27
C HIS A 98 -1.46 -1.05 11.85
N LEU A 99 -0.51 -0.72 12.71
CA LEU A 99 0.90 -0.98 12.45
C LEU A 99 1.32 -2.30 13.10
N ARG A 100 1.93 -3.19 12.32
CA ARG A 100 2.51 -4.46 12.78
C ARG A 100 4.02 -4.45 12.55
N VAL A 101 4.77 -4.81 13.58
CA VAL A 101 6.21 -5.05 13.46
C VAL A 101 6.42 -6.49 13.03
N VAL A 102 7.09 -6.69 11.91
CA VAL A 102 7.46 -8.03 11.40
C VAL A 102 8.90 -8.03 10.91
N ARG A 103 9.55 -9.19 10.94
CA ARG A 103 10.96 -9.33 10.55
C ARG A 103 11.17 -9.06 9.05
N ALA A 104 10.25 -9.53 8.22
CA ALA A 104 10.29 -9.39 6.77
C ALA A 104 8.88 -9.21 6.20
N TYR A 105 8.83 -8.47 5.10
CA TYR A 105 7.67 -8.29 4.23
C TYR A 105 8.18 -8.12 2.79
N PRO A 106 7.37 -8.45 1.77
CA PRO A 106 7.70 -8.15 0.38
C PRO A 106 8.03 -6.67 0.21
N LYS A 107 9.15 -6.37 -0.44
CA LYS A 107 9.54 -4.99 -0.79
C LYS A 107 8.77 -4.49 -2.00
N ASP A 108 8.57 -5.37 -2.97
CA ASP A 108 7.65 -5.14 -4.06
C ASP A 108 6.23 -5.48 -3.64
N ARG A 109 5.27 -4.66 -4.08
CA ARG A 109 3.86 -5.01 -4.02
C ARG A 109 3.68 -6.27 -4.88
N MET A 110 3.74 -7.45 -4.27
CA MET A 110 3.06 -8.59 -4.85
C MET A 110 1.60 -8.19 -4.95
N ALA A 111 1.11 -8.00 -6.17
CA ALA A 111 -0.29 -7.75 -6.45
C ALA A 111 -1.10 -9.03 -6.24
N LEU A 112 -1.06 -9.56 -5.01
CA LEU A 112 -1.99 -10.59 -4.55
C LEU A 112 -3.23 -9.85 -4.07
N ARG A 113 -4.17 -9.59 -4.97
CA ARG A 113 -5.52 -9.17 -4.60
C ARG A 113 -6.29 -10.44 -4.25
N VAL A 114 -6.53 -10.65 -2.96
CA VAL A 114 -7.46 -11.68 -2.50
C VAL A 114 -8.85 -11.04 -2.54
N THR A 115 -9.61 -11.32 -3.60
CA THR A 115 -11.02 -10.94 -3.74
C THR A 115 -11.85 -11.75 -2.74
N SER A 116 -12.93 -11.16 -2.22
CA SER A 116 -13.85 -11.91 -1.37
C SER A 116 -14.68 -12.85 -2.23
N LYS A 117 -15.18 -13.94 -1.62
CA LYS A 117 -15.98 -14.94 -2.34
C LYS A 117 -17.25 -14.33 -2.95
N GLU A 118 -17.75 -13.21 -2.42
CA GLU A 118 -18.94 -12.51 -2.91
C GLU A 118 -18.69 -11.66 -4.17
N GLU A 119 -17.43 -11.36 -4.53
CA GLU A 119 -17.06 -10.56 -5.70
C GLU A 119 -16.87 -11.44 -6.96
N GLU A 120 -17.86 -12.31 -7.27
CA GLU A 120 -17.80 -13.38 -8.28
C GLU A 120 -17.33 -12.93 -9.68
N ARG A 121 -17.64 -11.69 -10.08
CA ARG A 121 -17.29 -11.16 -11.41
C ARG A 121 -15.83 -10.77 -11.57
N GLY A 122 -15.13 -10.41 -10.48
CA GLY A 122 -13.74 -9.94 -10.54
C GLY A 122 -12.78 -11.04 -11.01
N ASP A 123 -12.97 -12.26 -10.51
CA ASP A 123 -12.17 -13.42 -10.89
C ASP A 123 -12.44 -13.82 -12.35
N LEU A 124 -13.72 -13.81 -12.77
CA LEU A 124 -14.11 -14.13 -14.14
C LEU A 124 -13.52 -13.11 -15.14
N GLU A 125 -13.66 -11.81 -14.89
CA GLU A 125 -13.10 -10.76 -15.73
C GLU A 125 -11.57 -10.84 -15.80
N TYR A 126 -10.91 -11.09 -14.67
CA TYR A 126 -9.46 -11.28 -14.61
C TYR A 126 -9.00 -12.46 -15.48
N TRP A 127 -9.65 -13.62 -15.36
CA TRP A 127 -9.26 -14.81 -16.13
C TRP A 127 -9.60 -14.68 -17.62
N LEU A 128 -10.73 -14.05 -17.97
CA LEU A 128 -11.07 -13.78 -19.37
C LEU A 128 -10.07 -12.85 -20.06
N ALA A 129 -9.42 -11.94 -19.32
CA ALA A 129 -8.34 -11.11 -19.84
C ALA A 129 -7.01 -11.88 -20.07
N LYS A 130 -6.90 -13.15 -19.66
CA LYS A 130 -5.71 -13.99 -19.88
C LYS A 130 -5.86 -14.88 -21.12
N SER A 131 -4.74 -15.22 -21.75
CA SER A 131 -4.73 -16.17 -22.86
C SER A 131 -5.26 -17.55 -22.42
N PRO A 132 -5.85 -18.35 -23.34
CA PRO A 132 -6.27 -19.72 -23.02
C PRO A 132 -5.15 -20.56 -22.39
N SER A 133 -3.91 -20.43 -22.90
CA SER A 133 -2.75 -21.13 -22.35
C SER A 133 -2.45 -20.72 -20.90
N ALA A 134 -2.53 -19.43 -20.58
CA ALA A 134 -2.26 -18.93 -19.23
C ALA A 134 -3.34 -19.39 -18.24
N ARG A 135 -4.61 -19.43 -18.66
CA ARG A 135 -5.72 -19.98 -17.86
C ARG A 135 -5.49 -21.46 -17.53
N VAL A 136 -5.17 -22.27 -18.54
CA VAL A 136 -4.90 -23.71 -18.35
C VAL A 136 -3.70 -23.92 -17.43
N ALA A 137 -2.62 -23.17 -17.61
CA ALA A 137 -1.45 -23.27 -16.74
C ALA A 137 -1.77 -22.94 -15.27
N ALA A 138 -2.60 -21.94 -15.02
CA ALA A 138 -3.01 -21.59 -13.66
C ALA A 138 -3.89 -22.66 -13.01
N VAL A 139 -4.83 -23.25 -13.76
CA VAL A 139 -5.64 -24.38 -13.30
C VAL A 139 -4.76 -25.60 -13.00
N GLU A 140 -3.77 -25.89 -13.84
CA GLU A 140 -2.81 -26.96 -13.59
C GLU A 140 -2.02 -26.73 -12.31
N PHE A 141 -1.51 -25.51 -12.10
CA PHE A 141 -0.81 -25.16 -10.87
C PHE A 141 -1.70 -25.39 -9.64
N LEU A 142 -2.94 -24.89 -9.64
CA LEU A 142 -3.87 -25.07 -8.53
C LEU A 142 -4.21 -26.55 -8.29
N ARG A 143 -4.40 -27.32 -9.35
CA ARG A 143 -4.62 -28.78 -9.30
C ARG A 143 -3.45 -29.50 -8.64
N GLU A 144 -2.22 -29.15 -9.01
CA GLU A 144 -1.00 -29.70 -8.41
C GLU A 144 -0.89 -29.36 -6.92
N GLN A 145 -1.13 -28.09 -6.55
CA GLN A 145 -1.13 -27.67 -5.15
C GLN A 145 -2.19 -28.42 -4.33
N TYR A 146 -3.41 -28.59 -4.87
CA TYR A 146 -4.48 -29.32 -4.21
C TYR A 146 -4.10 -30.78 -3.92
N TYR A 147 -3.53 -31.49 -4.90
CA TYR A 147 -3.10 -32.87 -4.72
C TYR A 147 -1.94 -33.00 -3.74
N ALA A 148 -0.97 -32.09 -3.78
CA ALA A 148 0.13 -32.06 -2.84
C ALA A 148 -0.37 -31.87 -1.40
N LEU A 149 -1.28 -30.91 -1.16
CA LEU A 149 -1.89 -30.67 0.14
C LEU A 149 -2.78 -31.84 0.60
N SER A 150 -3.38 -32.57 -0.33
CA SER A 150 -4.21 -33.75 -0.06
C SER A 150 -3.36 -35.02 0.20
N GLY A 151 -2.03 -34.91 0.29
CA GLY A 151 -1.15 -36.01 0.66
C GLY A 151 -0.73 -36.94 -0.49
N PHE A 152 -0.98 -36.57 -1.74
CA PHE A 152 -0.52 -37.36 -2.89
C PHE A 152 0.99 -37.23 -3.06
N LYS A 153 1.70 -38.36 -3.04
CA LYS A 153 3.17 -38.42 -3.22
C LYS A 153 3.62 -38.20 -4.66
N SER A 154 2.75 -38.49 -5.63
CA SER A 154 2.96 -38.24 -7.05
C SER A 154 1.74 -37.50 -7.62
N LEU A 155 2.00 -36.44 -8.38
CA LEU A 155 0.96 -35.64 -8.99
C LEU A 155 0.43 -36.39 -10.23
N PRO A 156 -0.88 -36.69 -10.32
CA PRO A 156 -1.44 -37.30 -11.51
C PRO A 156 -1.19 -36.38 -12.70
N ARG A 157 -0.53 -36.87 -13.76
CA ARG A 157 -0.35 -36.10 -15.00
C ARG A 157 -1.59 -36.27 -15.86
N LEU A 158 -2.20 -35.17 -16.31
CA LEU A 158 -3.27 -35.25 -17.30
C LEU A 158 -2.69 -35.71 -18.62
N ALA A 159 -3.27 -36.76 -19.20
CA ALA A 159 -2.96 -37.16 -20.56
C ALA A 159 -3.43 -36.06 -21.52
N ARG A 160 -2.50 -35.44 -22.25
CA ARG A 160 -2.82 -34.51 -23.35
C ARG A 160 -3.14 -35.30 -24.61
N ALA A 161 -4.20 -36.10 -24.59
CA ALA A 161 -4.69 -36.80 -25.77
C ALA A 161 -5.73 -35.92 -26.48
N ILE A 162 -5.40 -35.41 -27.67
CA ILE A 162 -6.38 -34.80 -28.56
C ILE A 162 -7.03 -35.94 -29.35
N VAL A 163 -8.25 -36.32 -28.98
CA VAL A 163 -9.04 -37.27 -29.77
C VAL A 163 -9.80 -36.47 -30.83
N LEU A 164 -9.26 -36.43 -32.06
CA LEU A 164 -9.98 -35.92 -33.21
C LEU A 164 -11.12 -36.89 -33.53
N ARG A 165 -12.35 -36.53 -33.20
CA ARG A 165 -13.54 -37.24 -33.67
C ARG A 165 -13.84 -36.75 -35.09
N ASP A 166 -13.50 -37.59 -36.06
CA ASP A 166 -13.86 -37.37 -37.45
C ASP A 166 -15.40 -37.45 -37.57
N ARG A 167 -16.06 -36.33 -37.84
CA ARG A 167 -17.48 -36.33 -38.21
C ARG A 167 -17.56 -36.80 -39.65
N ARG A 168 -17.62 -38.12 -39.86
CA ARG A 168 -18.07 -38.65 -41.14
C ARG A 168 -19.52 -38.23 -41.36
N ALA A 169 -19.73 -37.64 -42.54
CA ALA A 169 -21.01 -37.18 -43.09
C ALA A 169 -22.00 -38.34 -43.27
#